data_AF-A0AAX4L119-F1
#
_entry.id   AF-A0AAX4L119-F1
#
_cell.length_a   1.000
_cell.length_b   1.000
_cell.length_c   1.000
_cell.angle_alpha   90.00
_cell.angle_beta   90.00
_cell.angle_gamma   90.00
#
_symmetry.space_group_name_H-M   'P 1'
#
loop_
_entity.id
_entity.type
_entity.pdbx_description
1 polymer ?
#
loop_
_entity_poly.entity_id
_entity_poly.type
_entity_poly.pdbx_seq_one_letter_code
_entity_poly.pdbx_strand_id
1 'polypeptide(L)'
;MSESNQNNENVVNQNQNITNNNQVKKNKVVKREKKVKNNEDYYVFIMPEKAKSLRTIVEQRIIEIIREEPLIHEKELILKLIARDPKVKEYYVKTQDISYLQFIIWDMAKQGIIKKAKMLGDKKHVYFFLPEQEEMLKEKFIKVPKK
;
A
#
# COMPACT_ATOMS: atom_id res chain seq x y z
N MET A 1 -54.74 41.98 -22.61
CA MET A 1 -55.43 40.82 -22.02
C MET A 1 -54.77 40.60 -20.68
N SER A 2 -55.51 40.93 -19.65
CA SER A 2 -55.11 41.08 -18.26
C SER A 2 -55.86 40.01 -17.50
N GLU A 3 -55.21 39.23 -16.64
CA GLU A 3 -55.92 38.57 -15.54
C GLU A 3 -55.18 38.81 -14.22
N SER A 4 -55.95 39.44 -13.35
CA SER A 4 -55.76 39.88 -11.98
C SER A 4 -55.68 38.67 -11.05
N ASN A 5 -54.78 38.58 -10.07
CA ASN A 5 -54.75 39.28 -8.77
C ASN A 5 -55.59 38.58 -7.67
N GLN A 6 -55.06 38.65 -6.44
CA GLN A 6 -55.74 38.55 -5.13
C GLN A 6 -55.88 37.14 -4.49
N ASN A 7 -55.60 36.90 -3.20
CA ASN A 7 -55.35 37.79 -2.06
C ASN A 7 -54.97 36.97 -0.78
N ASN A 8 -54.12 37.57 0.08
CA ASN A 8 -54.24 37.77 1.54
C ASN A 8 -54.46 36.58 2.51
N GLU A 9 -53.98 36.54 3.77
CA GLU A 9 -53.35 37.52 4.68
C GLU A 9 -52.97 36.83 6.01
N ASN A 10 -52.26 37.58 6.88
CA ASN A 10 -52.13 37.48 8.35
C ASN A 10 -51.05 36.53 8.90
N VAL A 11 -49.85 36.97 9.30
CA VAL A 11 -49.46 37.93 10.38
C VAL A 11 -49.89 37.48 11.78
N VAL A 12 -48.93 36.97 12.57
CA VAL A 12 -48.76 37.34 13.99
C VAL A 12 -47.25 37.37 14.31
N ASN A 13 -46.78 38.58 14.60
CA ASN A 13 -45.50 38.91 15.24
C ASN A 13 -45.52 38.52 16.73
N GLN A 14 -44.34 38.23 17.30
CA GLN A 14 -43.75 38.95 18.45
C GLN A 14 -42.45 38.24 18.87
N ASN A 15 -41.31 38.90 18.69
CA ASN A 15 -40.56 39.64 19.73
C ASN A 15 -39.87 38.65 20.71
N GLN A 16 -38.55 38.52 20.77
CA GLN A 16 -37.50 39.48 21.19
C GLN A 16 -36.30 38.55 21.53
N ASN A 17 -35.01 38.85 21.48
CA ASN A 17 -34.25 40.08 21.46
C ASN A 17 -32.74 39.69 21.41
N ILE A 18 -31.90 40.59 20.89
CA ILE A 18 -30.51 40.86 21.32
C ILE A 18 -29.44 39.79 20.95
N THR A 19 -28.26 40.08 20.40
CA THR A 19 -27.61 41.28 19.81
C THR A 19 -26.32 40.77 19.15
N ASN A 20 -26.02 41.33 17.98
CA ASN A 20 -24.71 41.60 17.38
C ASN A 20 -23.45 41.04 18.07
N ASN A 21 -22.58 40.35 17.31
CA ASN A 21 -21.47 41.01 16.59
C ASN A 21 -20.40 39.97 16.16
N ASN A 22 -20.05 40.05 14.89
CA ASN A 22 -18.71 39.96 14.33
C ASN A 22 -17.74 38.83 14.74
N GLN A 23 -17.33 38.10 13.68
CA GLN A 23 -15.93 37.86 13.32
C GLN A 23 -15.26 36.50 13.66
N VAL A 24 -15.16 35.70 12.58
CA VAL A 24 -14.00 34.90 12.13
C VAL A 24 -13.64 33.62 12.91
N LYS A 25 -13.70 32.48 12.20
CA LYS A 25 -12.63 31.47 11.99
C LYS A 25 -13.10 30.01 12.02
N LYS A 26 -12.63 29.30 10.98
CA LYS A 26 -12.33 27.86 10.87
C LYS A 26 -13.47 26.92 10.48
N ASN A 27 -13.53 26.71 9.16
CA ASN A 27 -13.70 25.41 8.49
C ASN A 27 -13.44 24.22 9.43
N LYS A 28 -14.52 23.61 9.93
CA LYS A 28 -14.47 22.26 10.50
C LYS A 28 -14.31 21.29 9.33
N VAL A 29 -13.06 21.02 8.98
CA VAL A 29 -12.69 19.82 8.23
C VAL A 29 -13.13 18.64 9.10
N VAL A 30 -14.26 18.03 8.73
CA VAL A 30 -14.67 16.73 9.25
C VAL A 30 -13.53 15.78 8.91
N LYS A 31 -12.70 15.44 9.90
CA LYS A 31 -11.74 14.35 9.80
C LYS A 31 -12.56 13.10 9.49
N ARG A 32 -12.61 12.71 8.22
CA ARG A 32 -12.96 11.34 7.86
C ARG A 32 -11.93 10.46 8.54
N GLU A 33 -12.33 9.86 9.65
CA GLU A 33 -11.63 8.74 10.24
C GLU A 33 -11.43 7.73 9.12
N LYS A 34 -10.19 7.57 8.68
CA LYS A 34 -9.83 6.50 7.75
C LYS A 34 -10.16 5.21 8.49
N LYS A 35 -11.27 4.56 8.12
CA LYS A 35 -11.53 3.17 8.47
C LYS A 35 -10.26 2.41 8.16
N VAL A 36 -9.55 2.00 9.22
CA VAL A 36 -8.46 1.04 9.11
C VAL A 36 -9.13 -0.19 8.53
N LYS A 37 -8.84 -0.49 7.25
CA LYS A 37 -9.25 -1.75 6.65
C LYS A 37 -8.62 -2.82 7.53
N ASN A 38 -9.45 -3.59 8.22
CA ASN A 38 -9.05 -4.85 8.83
C ASN A 38 -8.30 -5.62 7.74
N ASN A 39 -7.02 -5.91 7.99
CA ASN A 39 -6.26 -6.81 7.13
C ASN A 39 -6.92 -8.17 7.32
N GLU A 40 -7.78 -8.55 6.38
CA GLU A 40 -8.22 -9.94 6.29
C GLU A 40 -6.97 -10.78 6.02
N ASP A 41 -6.70 -11.73 6.92
CA ASP A 41 -5.56 -12.64 6.80
C ASP A 41 -5.87 -13.63 5.67
N TYR A 42 -5.45 -13.30 4.45
CA TYR A 42 -5.57 -14.19 3.30
C TYR A 42 -4.37 -15.13 3.22
N TYR A 43 -4.63 -16.42 3.00
CA TYR A 43 -3.61 -17.40 2.69
C TYR A 43 -3.25 -17.33 1.20
N VAL A 44 -1.96 -17.17 0.90
CA VAL A 44 -1.45 -17.20 -0.49
C VAL A 44 -0.99 -18.62 -0.81
N PHE A 45 -1.62 -19.25 -1.81
CA PHE A 45 -1.22 -20.58 -2.29
C PHE A 45 -0.31 -20.46 -3.51
N ILE A 46 0.82 -21.17 -3.50
CA ILE A 46 1.77 -21.23 -4.62
C ILE A 46 1.26 -22.27 -5.62
N MET A 47 0.78 -21.81 -6.78
CA MET A 47 0.28 -22.70 -7.83
C MET A 47 1.42 -23.52 -8.47
N PRO A 48 1.32 -24.86 -8.58
CA PRO A 48 2.48 -25.70 -8.87
C PRO A 48 3.09 -25.54 -10.28
N GLU A 49 2.34 -25.28 -11.36
CA GLU A 49 2.97 -25.25 -12.71
C GLU A 49 2.32 -24.35 -13.78
N LYS A 50 1.14 -23.74 -13.53
CA LYS A 50 0.36 -23.05 -14.59
C LYS A 50 0.19 -21.54 -14.38
N ALA A 51 1.19 -20.87 -13.81
CA ALA A 51 1.19 -19.42 -13.74
C ALA A 51 1.16 -18.82 -15.17
N LYS A 52 -0.01 -18.31 -15.59
CA LYS A 52 -0.20 -17.77 -16.95
C LYS A 52 0.44 -16.39 -17.12
N SER A 53 0.51 -15.59 -16.06
CA SER A 53 0.99 -14.21 -16.13
C SER A 53 2.44 -14.08 -15.69
N LEU A 54 3.19 -13.18 -16.34
CA LEU A 54 4.56 -12.84 -15.93
C LEU A 54 4.60 -12.38 -14.46
N ARG A 55 3.59 -11.62 -14.01
CA ARG A 55 3.47 -11.18 -12.62
C ARG A 55 3.46 -12.36 -11.66
N THR A 56 2.61 -13.35 -11.90
CA THR A 56 2.50 -14.54 -11.04
C THR A 56 3.81 -15.34 -11.04
N ILE A 57 4.46 -15.49 -12.19
CA ILE A 57 5.77 -16.16 -12.28
C ILE A 57 6.79 -15.43 -11.41
N VAL A 58 6.88 -14.11 -11.54
CA VAL A 58 7.79 -13.29 -10.74
C VAL A 58 7.48 -13.41 -9.24
N GLU A 59 6.21 -13.30 -8.83
CA GLU A 59 5.79 -13.42 -7.43
C GLU A 59 6.18 -14.79 -6.84
N GLN A 60 5.96 -15.89 -7.58
CA GLN A 60 6.33 -17.23 -7.15
C GLN A 60 7.86 -17.36 -6.99
N ARG A 61 8.62 -16.91 -7.98
CA ARG A 61 10.09 -16.97 -7.95
C ARG A 61 10.68 -16.10 -6.84
N ILE A 62 10.08 -14.95 -6.53
CA ILE A 62 10.48 -14.12 -5.39
C ILE A 62 10.38 -14.94 -4.09
N ILE A 63 9.27 -15.62 -3.86
CA ILE A 63 9.06 -16.41 -2.65
C ILE A 63 10.09 -17.54 -2.55
N GLU A 64 10.32 -18.27 -3.65
CA GLU A 64 11.31 -19.35 -3.68
C GLU A 64 12.73 -18.85 -3.38
N ILE A 65 13.14 -17.74 -4.00
CA ILE A 65 14.48 -17.17 -3.79
C ILE A 65 14.65 -16.74 -2.33
N ILE A 66 13.68 -16.03 -1.74
CA ILE A 66 13.77 -15.57 -0.34
C ILE A 66 13.70 -16.77 0.63
N ARG A 67 12.98 -17.84 0.27
CA ARG A 67 12.91 -19.06 1.09
C ARG A 67 14.27 -19.74 1.19
N GLU A 68 15.02 -19.80 0.09
CA GLU A 68 16.37 -20.38 0.04
C GLU A 68 17.42 -19.45 0.67
N GLU A 69 17.27 -18.15 0.46
CA GLU A 69 18.18 -17.13 0.96
C GLU A 69 17.42 -16.09 1.79
N PRO A 70 17.25 -16.35 3.09
CA PRO A 70 16.61 -15.40 3.99
C PRO A 70 17.37 -14.08 4.02
N LEU A 71 16.63 -12.97 4.07
CA LEU A 71 17.17 -11.61 4.17
C LEU A 71 18.03 -11.18 2.97
N ILE A 72 17.43 -11.19 1.79
CA ILE A 72 18.10 -10.82 0.53
C ILE A 72 17.97 -9.34 0.20
N HIS A 73 19.01 -8.76 -0.40
CA HIS A 73 19.01 -7.37 -0.88
C HIS A 73 18.22 -7.19 -2.18
N GLU A 74 17.56 -6.04 -2.38
CA GLU A 74 16.73 -5.76 -3.57
C GLU A 74 17.45 -6.03 -4.91
N LYS A 75 18.66 -5.48 -5.07
CA LYS A 75 19.44 -5.66 -6.32
C LYS A 75 19.78 -7.12 -6.56
N GLU A 76 20.10 -7.86 -5.50
CA GLU A 76 20.49 -9.26 -5.61
C GLU A 76 19.28 -10.14 -5.94
N LEU A 77 18.14 -9.86 -5.30
CA LEU A 77 16.87 -10.51 -5.61
C LEU A 77 16.50 -10.35 -7.09
N ILE A 78 16.62 -9.14 -7.65
CA ILE A 78 16.36 -8.88 -9.07
C ILE A 78 17.31 -9.66 -9.97
N LEU A 79 18.60 -9.68 -9.66
CA LEU A 79 19.58 -10.44 -10.44
C LEU A 79 19.27 -11.94 -10.42
N LYS A 80 18.93 -12.50 -9.25
CA LYS A 80 18.55 -13.91 -9.13
C LYS A 80 17.25 -14.23 -9.86
N LEU A 81 16.26 -13.34 -9.84
CA LEU A 81 15.03 -13.49 -10.62
C LEU A 81 15.31 -13.61 -12.12
N ILE A 82 16.15 -12.72 -12.66
CA ILE A 82 16.55 -12.71 -14.08
C ILE A 82 17.36 -13.96 -14.42
N ALA A 83 18.24 -14.41 -13.52
CA ALA A 83 19.09 -15.58 -13.76
C ALA A 83 18.31 -16.91 -13.72
N ARG A 84 17.29 -17.02 -12.85
CA ARG A 84 16.64 -18.28 -12.52
C ARG A 84 15.44 -18.62 -13.41
N ASP A 85 14.73 -17.61 -13.93
CA ASP A 85 13.52 -17.85 -14.72
C ASP A 85 13.68 -17.38 -16.18
N PRO A 86 13.54 -18.28 -17.17
CA PRO A 86 13.69 -17.93 -18.58
C PRO A 86 12.74 -16.84 -19.07
N LYS A 87 11.50 -16.79 -18.55
CA LYS A 87 10.51 -15.79 -18.98
C LYS A 87 10.83 -14.42 -18.41
N VAL A 88 11.34 -14.37 -17.18
CA VAL A 88 11.83 -13.13 -16.56
C VAL A 88 13.09 -12.63 -17.28
N LYS A 89 14.00 -13.54 -17.63
CA LYS A 89 15.17 -13.22 -18.46
C LYS A 89 14.77 -12.64 -19.81
N GLU A 90 13.84 -13.29 -20.49
CA GLU A 90 13.33 -12.83 -21.79
C GLU A 90 12.69 -11.44 -21.69
N TYR A 91 11.89 -11.20 -20.65
CA TYR A 91 11.33 -9.87 -20.37
C TYR A 91 12.44 -8.82 -20.23
N TYR A 92 13.43 -9.07 -19.39
CA TYR A 92 14.53 -8.14 -19.17
C TYR A 92 15.36 -7.89 -20.43
N VAL A 93 15.67 -8.93 -21.21
CA VAL A 93 16.42 -8.78 -22.47
C VAL A 93 15.67 -7.89 -23.46
N LYS A 94 14.34 -8.00 -23.52
CA LYS A 94 13.49 -7.20 -24.42
C LYS A 94 13.33 -5.75 -23.97
N THR A 95 13.14 -5.50 -22.67
CA THR A 95 12.84 -4.16 -22.16
C THR A 95 14.07 -3.39 -21.68
N GLN A 96 15.13 -4.10 -21.28
CA GLN A 96 16.29 -3.56 -20.54
C GLN A 96 15.91 -2.78 -19.28
N ASP A 97 14.71 -3.04 -18.73
CA ASP A 97 14.14 -2.32 -17.60
C ASP A 97 13.79 -3.27 -16.45
N ILE A 98 14.16 -2.86 -15.23
CA ILE A 98 13.87 -3.58 -13.98
C ILE A 98 12.71 -2.96 -13.20
N SER A 99 12.18 -1.80 -13.62
CA SER A 99 11.17 -1.04 -12.89
C SER A 99 9.91 -1.86 -12.61
N TYR A 100 9.51 -2.71 -13.55
CA TYR A 100 8.36 -3.60 -13.35
C TYR A 100 8.61 -4.69 -12.32
N LEU A 101 9.82 -5.28 -12.30
CA LEU A 101 10.21 -6.27 -11.30
C LEU A 101 10.27 -5.63 -9.90
N GLN A 102 10.84 -4.43 -9.82
CA GLN A 102 10.83 -3.63 -8.60
C GLN A 102 9.40 -3.35 -8.14
N PHE A 103 8.53 -2.90 -9.04
CA PHE A 103 7.13 -2.66 -8.73
C PHE A 103 6.46 -3.89 -8.09
N ILE A 104 6.67 -5.09 -8.64
CA ILE A 104 6.11 -6.34 -8.09
C ILE A 104 6.65 -6.61 -6.68
N ILE A 105 7.97 -6.53 -6.46
CA ILE A 105 8.58 -6.74 -5.14
C ILE A 105 7.98 -5.77 -4.11
N TRP A 106 7.85 -4.50 -4.48
CA TRP A 106 7.32 -3.47 -3.61
C TRP A 106 5.82 -3.64 -3.33
N ASP A 107 5.05 -4.11 -4.31
CA ASP A 107 3.63 -4.44 -4.17
C ASP A 107 3.43 -5.64 -3.22
N MET A 108 4.19 -6.73 -3.40
CA MET A 108 4.18 -7.88 -2.47
C MET A 108 4.49 -7.46 -1.04
N ALA A 109 5.46 -6.55 -0.87
CA ALA A 109 5.84 -6.06 0.45
C ALA A 109 4.77 -5.12 1.06
N LYS A 110 4.04 -4.38 0.23
CA LYS A 110 2.91 -3.55 0.65
C LYS A 110 1.72 -4.42 1.08
N GLN A 111 1.50 -5.54 0.38
CA GLN A 111 0.49 -6.54 0.70
C GLN A 111 0.85 -7.38 1.95
N GLY A 112 2.11 -7.31 2.40
CA GLY A 112 2.58 -8.03 3.58
C GLY A 112 2.97 -9.48 3.33
N ILE A 113 2.97 -9.91 2.06
CA ILE A 113 3.43 -11.25 1.62
C ILE A 113 4.92 -11.41 1.93
N ILE A 114 5.70 -10.34 1.76
CA ILE A 114 7.09 -10.25 2.19
C ILE A 114 7.28 -9.05 3.11
N LYS A 115 8.29 -9.08 3.97
CA LYS A 115 8.63 -7.99 4.89
C LYS A 115 9.87 -7.25 4.41
N LYS A 116 9.95 -5.97 4.75
CA LYS A 116 11.12 -5.11 4.47
C LYS A 116 11.95 -4.96 5.74
N ALA A 117 13.25 -5.09 5.60
CA ALA A 117 14.23 -4.74 6.60
C ALA A 117 15.18 -3.67 6.06
N LYS A 118 15.73 -2.87 6.98
CA LYS A 118 16.83 -1.94 6.71
C LYS A 118 17.91 -2.19 7.75
N MET A 119 19.16 -2.13 7.31
CA MET A 119 20.29 -2.27 8.22
C MET A 119 20.46 -0.98 9.02
N LEU A 120 20.83 -1.11 10.30
CA LEU A 120 21.12 0.06 11.13
C LEU A 120 22.33 0.81 10.55
N GLY A 121 22.22 2.13 10.40
CA GLY A 121 23.27 2.96 9.78
C GLY A 121 23.20 3.03 8.25
N ASP A 122 22.50 2.12 7.59
CA ASP A 122 22.33 2.11 6.13
C ASP A 122 20.85 2.27 5.75
N LYS A 123 20.48 3.52 5.42
CA LYS A 123 19.12 3.85 5.01
C LYS A 123 18.86 3.59 3.52
N LYS A 124 19.93 3.39 2.74
CA LYS A 124 19.89 3.32 1.27
C LYS A 124 19.41 1.95 0.82
N HIS A 125 19.97 0.90 1.40
CA HIS A 125 19.69 -0.47 0.96
C HIS A 125 18.45 -1.05 1.67
N VAL A 126 17.70 -1.85 0.92
CA VAL A 126 16.47 -2.50 1.39
C VAL A 126 16.64 -4.00 1.24
N TYR A 127 16.28 -4.71 2.30
CA TYR A 127 16.33 -6.16 2.36
C TYR A 127 14.92 -6.72 2.51
N PHE A 128 14.71 -7.93 2.00
CA PHE A 128 13.43 -8.61 2.00
C PHE A 128 13.55 -9.98 2.65
N PHE A 129 12.53 -10.37 3.40
CA PHE A 129 12.42 -11.68 4.05
C PHE A 129 10.95 -12.12 4.11
N LEU A 130 10.71 -13.42 4.27
CA LEU A 130 9.36 -13.95 4.42
C LEU A 130 8.85 -13.78 5.86
N PRO A 131 7.55 -13.56 6.09
CA PRO A 131 6.98 -13.43 7.44
C PRO A 131 7.30 -14.62 8.34
N GLU A 132 7.29 -15.84 7.82
CA GLU A 132 7.63 -17.05 8.57
C GLU A 132 9.10 -17.10 9.02
N GLN A 133 9.99 -16.34 8.37
CA GLN A 133 11.40 -16.25 8.73
C GLN A 133 11.66 -15.22 9.84
N GLU A 134 10.64 -14.45 10.28
CA GLU A 134 10.81 -13.40 11.29
C GLU A 134 11.43 -13.97 12.56
N GLU A 135 10.96 -15.13 13.04
CA GLU A 135 11.45 -15.74 14.28
C GLU A 135 12.93 -16.13 14.21
N MET A 136 13.37 -16.72 13.10
CA MET A 136 14.78 -17.06 12.87
C MET A 136 15.67 -15.82 12.78
N LEU A 137 15.11 -14.67 12.39
CA LEU A 137 15.86 -13.44 12.20
C LEU A 137 15.77 -12.47 13.40
N LYS A 138 14.95 -12.78 14.42
CA LYS A 138 14.76 -11.93 15.62
C LYS A 138 16.08 -11.59 16.31
N GLU A 139 17.02 -12.53 16.40
CA GLU A 139 18.34 -12.29 17.01
C GLU A 139 19.21 -11.31 16.21
N LYS A 140 18.95 -11.19 14.90
CA LYS A 140 19.67 -10.29 13.99
C LYS A 140 18.98 -8.94 13.82
N PHE A 141 17.78 -8.75 14.37
CA PHE A 141 16.98 -7.55 14.18
C PHE A 141 16.78 -6.75 15.46
N ILE A 142 16.97 -5.43 15.34
CA ILE A 142 16.47 -4.47 16.31
C ILE A 142 15.16 -3.91 15.76
N LYS A 143 14.04 -4.19 16.42
CA LYS A 143 12.73 -3.67 16.01
C LYS A 143 12.66 -2.18 16.33
N VAL A 144 12.71 -1.34 15.30
CA VAL A 144 12.51 0.11 15.45
C VAL A 144 10.99 0.40 15.47
N PRO A 145 10.45 1.04 16.51
CA PRO A 145 9.02 1.39 16.56
C PRO A 145 8.66 2.39 15.46
N LYS A 146 7.45 2.26 14.91
CA LYS A 146 6.90 3.25 13.98
C LYS A 146 6.60 4.54 14.76
N LYS A 147 7.15 5.67 14.30
CA LYS A 147 6.73 7.01 14.73
C LYS A 147 5.36 7.35 14.15
#